data_AF-A0AAW0XF47-F1
#
_entry.id   AF-A0AAW0XF47-F1
#
_cell.length_a   1.000
_cell.length_b   1.000
_cell.length_c   1.000
_cell.angle_alpha   90.00
_cell.angle_beta   90.00
_cell.angle_gamma   90.00
#
_symmetry.space_group_name_H-M   'P 1'
#
loop_
_entity.id
_entity.type
_entity.pdbx_description
1 polymer ?
#
loop_
_entity_poly.entity_id
_entity_poly.type
_entity_poly.pdbx_seq_one_letter_code
_entity_poly.pdbx_strand_id
1 'polypeptide(L)'
;MKASAGGAVVLTTLVAVVSSAAIYDKGLTSSARVGLAEDTLVLSFQGVTPARRSGAPHHLLLSLAFPGHTRLALALDRAHAQVVLESVINGETVTQKVRAPPVKPRVVVRSLVVEINQGSALATIYVNCRLMGSIHLPKAPRDMAAQHDDDLRVYRERNVEASVDWNISVMELLEKLGCPADGDTNEFMAQANEVYTYRRGNKLVKTLAELIETIKDLQIEIQTQREETALLRDALLNCEACKPGRLGSHSGR
;
A
#
# COMPACT_ATOMS: atom_id res chain seq x y z
N MET A 1 27.40 64.25 15.73
CA MET A 1 28.38 63.36 15.06
C MET A 1 27.75 61.99 14.89
N LYS A 2 27.85 61.43 13.68
CA LYS A 2 27.25 60.15 13.23
C LYS A 2 28.05 58.94 13.74
N ALA A 3 27.35 57.85 14.06
CA ALA A 3 27.79 56.44 13.94
C ALA A 3 26.48 55.62 13.93
N SER A 4 25.97 54.99 12.87
CA SER A 4 26.48 54.08 11.83
C SER A 4 26.88 52.68 12.32
N ALA A 5 25.91 51.77 12.13
CA ALA A 5 25.97 50.41 11.57
C ALA A 5 26.86 49.33 12.20
N GLY A 6 26.21 48.21 12.53
CA GLY A 6 26.81 46.90 12.76
C GLY A 6 25.74 45.81 12.83
N GLY A 7 24.90 45.70 11.80
CA GLY A 7 23.88 44.66 11.69
C GLY A 7 24.54 43.32 11.35
N ALA A 8 24.54 42.39 12.31
CA ALA A 8 24.96 41.01 12.07
C ALA A 8 23.80 40.24 11.41
N VAL A 9 23.93 39.97 10.11
CA VAL A 9 23.08 39.01 9.40
C VAL A 9 23.57 37.61 9.77
N VAL A 10 22.87 36.96 10.70
CA VAL A 10 23.09 35.54 10.99
C VAL A 10 22.47 34.73 9.85
N LEU A 11 23.31 34.35 8.89
CA LEU A 11 22.97 33.42 7.83
C LEU A 11 22.75 32.04 8.45
N THR A 12 21.50 31.73 8.79
CA THR A 12 21.06 30.41 9.23
C THR A 12 21.06 29.49 8.01
N THR A 13 22.18 28.80 7.78
CA THR A 13 22.24 27.69 6.83
C THR A 13 21.29 26.60 7.30
N LEU A 14 20.15 26.50 6.63
CA LEU A 14 19.19 25.42 6.75
C LEU A 14 19.90 24.12 6.31
N VAL A 15 20.42 23.36 7.26
CA VAL A 15 20.94 22.02 6.98
C VAL A 15 19.73 21.15 6.68
N ALA A 16 19.43 20.97 5.39
CA ALA A 16 18.55 19.91 4.95
C ALA A 16 19.19 18.57 5.34
N VAL A 17 18.71 17.99 6.44
CA VAL A 17 19.07 16.62 6.84
C VAL A 17 18.48 15.69 5.80
N VAL A 18 19.27 15.38 4.77
CA VAL A 18 18.94 14.35 3.79
C VAL A 18 19.14 13.00 4.48
N SER A 19 18.05 12.43 4.98
CA SER A 19 17.99 11.05 5.44
C SER A 19 18.25 10.11 4.26
N SER A 20 19.51 9.74 4.04
CA SER A 20 20.03 9.02 2.87
C SER A 20 19.70 7.52 2.79
N ALA A 21 18.60 7.06 3.41
CA ALA A 21 18.27 5.63 3.50
C ALA A 21 16.95 5.21 2.80
N ALA A 22 16.07 6.17 2.49
CA ALA A 22 14.81 5.89 1.83
C ALA A 22 14.97 5.88 0.31
N ILE A 23 14.49 4.82 -0.34
CA ILE A 23 14.50 4.63 -1.79
C ILE A 23 13.06 4.65 -2.32
N TYR A 24 12.86 5.27 -3.48
CA TYR A 24 11.60 5.20 -4.19
C TYR A 24 11.34 3.76 -4.64
N ASP A 25 10.16 3.24 -4.36
CA ASP A 25 9.75 1.89 -4.74
C ASP A 25 8.54 1.95 -5.68
N LYS A 26 8.78 1.69 -6.97
CA LYS A 26 7.74 1.70 -8.01
C LYS A 26 6.69 0.62 -7.77
N GLY A 27 7.10 -0.56 -7.32
CA GLY A 27 6.19 -1.68 -7.06
C GLY A 27 5.22 -1.34 -5.93
N LEU A 28 5.75 -0.87 -4.81
CA LEU A 28 4.92 -0.42 -3.69
C LEU A 28 4.06 0.79 -4.03
N THR A 29 4.56 1.68 -4.90
CA THR A 29 3.77 2.82 -5.38
C THR A 29 2.56 2.36 -6.20
N SER A 30 2.75 1.41 -7.12
CA SER A 30 1.66 0.83 -7.90
C SER A 30 0.65 0.11 -7.01
N SER A 31 1.14 -0.71 -6.09
CA SER A 31 0.33 -1.41 -5.08
C SER A 31 -0.50 -0.45 -4.23
N ALA A 32 0.14 0.56 -3.64
CA ALA A 32 -0.54 1.56 -2.83
C ALA A 32 -1.60 2.30 -3.63
N ARG A 33 -1.32 2.69 -4.88
CA ARG A 33 -2.28 3.41 -5.73
C ARG A 33 -3.57 2.61 -5.96
N VAL A 34 -3.48 1.30 -6.20
CA VAL A 34 -4.67 0.45 -6.32
C VAL A 34 -5.39 0.34 -4.97
N GLY A 35 -4.64 0.09 -3.89
CA GLY A 35 -5.20 -0.02 -2.54
C GLY A 35 -5.86 1.26 -2.02
N LEU A 36 -5.54 2.44 -2.57
CA LEU A 36 -6.20 3.69 -2.19
C LEU A 36 -7.70 3.73 -2.51
N ALA A 37 -8.17 2.98 -3.52
CA ALA A 37 -9.59 2.91 -3.85
C ALA A 37 -10.38 2.04 -2.85
N GLU A 38 -9.69 1.16 -2.14
CA GLU A 38 -10.28 0.13 -1.28
C GLU A 38 -10.55 0.63 0.15
N ASP A 39 -11.38 -0.12 0.89
CA ASP A 39 -11.75 0.25 2.27
C ASP A 39 -10.63 0.01 3.29
N THR A 40 -9.69 -0.87 2.98
CA THR A 40 -8.58 -1.22 3.86
C THR A 40 -7.26 -1.20 3.10
N LEU A 41 -6.27 -0.54 3.66
CA LEU A 41 -4.88 -0.56 3.19
C LEU A 41 -4.01 -1.19 4.27
N VAL A 42 -3.18 -2.17 3.92
CA VAL A 42 -2.35 -2.89 4.87
C VAL A 42 -0.88 -2.72 4.49
N LEU A 43 -0.09 -2.20 5.42
CA LEU A 43 1.37 -2.08 5.28
C LEU A 43 2.01 -3.21 6.09
N SER A 44 2.83 -4.03 5.45
CA SER A 44 3.50 -5.14 6.13
C SER A 44 5.02 -5.07 5.98
N PHE A 45 5.73 -5.51 7.02
CA PHE A 45 7.19 -5.48 7.07
C PHE A 45 7.73 -6.76 7.70
N GLN A 46 8.79 -7.31 7.12
CA GLN A 46 9.44 -8.54 7.59
C GLN A 46 10.91 -8.28 7.96
N GLY A 47 11.36 -8.93 9.05
CA GLY A 47 12.77 -8.97 9.42
C GLY A 47 13.42 -7.60 9.65
N VAL A 48 12.69 -6.63 10.23
CA VAL A 48 13.18 -5.26 10.42
C VAL A 48 14.31 -5.21 11.44
N THR A 49 15.54 -5.14 10.91
CA THR A 49 16.76 -5.06 11.71
C THR A 49 17.03 -3.64 12.23
N PRO A 50 17.77 -3.45 13.33
CA PRO A 50 18.16 -2.13 13.78
C PRO A 50 19.04 -1.40 12.76
N ALA A 51 18.77 -0.11 12.53
CA ALA A 51 19.61 0.73 11.67
C ALA A 51 21.05 0.78 12.20
N ARG A 52 22.03 0.45 11.33
CA ARG A 52 23.45 0.32 11.73
C ARG A 52 24.09 1.61 12.23
N ARG A 53 23.63 2.79 11.78
CA ARG A 53 24.20 4.12 12.09
C ARG A 53 23.17 5.24 11.95
N SER A 54 22.02 5.13 12.60
CA SER A 54 21.05 6.23 12.61
C SER A 54 21.33 7.15 13.80
N GLY A 55 21.88 8.34 13.53
CA GLY A 55 21.78 9.46 14.48
C GLY A 55 20.36 10.07 14.50
N ALA A 56 19.47 9.63 13.60
CA ALA A 56 18.08 10.06 13.59
C ALA A 56 17.30 9.39 14.73
N PRO A 57 16.42 10.15 15.42
CA PRO A 57 15.67 9.67 16.57
C PRO A 57 14.66 8.57 16.21
N HIS A 58 14.25 8.52 14.93
CA HIS A 58 13.26 7.56 14.42
C HIS A 58 13.83 6.81 13.22
N HIS A 59 13.67 5.50 13.25
CA HIS A 59 14.06 4.59 12.18
C HIS A 59 12.91 4.51 11.16
N LEU A 60 12.95 5.36 10.12
CA LEU A 60 11.94 5.41 9.07
C LEU A 60 11.93 4.12 8.26
N LEU A 61 10.77 3.46 8.17
CA LEU A 61 10.59 2.22 7.41
C LEU A 61 9.97 2.49 6.03
N LEU A 62 8.91 3.29 5.99
CA LEU A 62 8.16 3.60 4.78
C LEU A 62 7.49 4.97 4.87
N SER A 63 7.35 5.63 3.72
CA SER A 63 6.67 6.90 3.55
C SER A 63 5.83 6.88 2.28
N LEU A 64 4.53 7.13 2.40
CA LEU A 64 3.65 7.49 1.31
C LEU A 64 3.70 9.01 1.18
N ALA A 65 4.27 9.51 0.09
CA ALA A 65 4.26 10.92 -0.27
C ALA A 65 3.12 11.13 -1.27
N PHE A 66 2.17 11.98 -0.91
CA PHE A 66 1.02 12.31 -1.73
C PHE A 66 1.20 13.71 -2.34
N PRO A 67 0.35 14.09 -3.31
CA PRO A 67 0.30 15.45 -3.80
C PRO A 67 0.01 16.48 -2.70
N GLY A 68 0.31 17.76 -2.99
CA GLY A 68 0.09 18.86 -2.05
C GLY A 68 1.03 18.84 -0.85
N HIS A 69 2.20 18.18 -0.96
CA HIS A 69 3.18 18.00 0.12
C HIS A 69 2.62 17.26 1.35
N THR A 70 1.56 16.47 1.17
CA THR A 70 1.04 15.62 2.25
C THR A 70 1.79 14.30 2.28
N ARG A 71 2.00 13.76 3.48
CA ARG A 71 2.85 12.58 3.68
C ARG A 71 2.33 11.74 4.83
N LEU A 72 2.28 10.42 4.67
CA LEU A 72 2.13 9.48 5.78
C LEU A 72 3.39 8.65 5.89
N ALA A 73 3.94 8.54 7.09
CA ALA A 73 5.18 7.83 7.32
C ALA A 73 5.13 6.95 8.56
N LEU A 74 5.76 5.79 8.44
CA LEU A 74 5.88 4.80 9.49
C LEU A 74 7.35 4.66 9.89
N ALA A 75 7.61 4.80 11.17
CA ALA A 75 8.94 4.69 11.75
C ALA A 75 8.93 3.92 13.07
N LEU A 76 10.10 3.48 13.52
CA LEU A 76 10.31 2.88 14.83
C LEU A 76 11.11 3.82 15.73
N ASP A 77 10.61 4.06 16.94
CA ASP A 77 11.39 4.63 18.04
C ASP A 77 11.81 3.48 18.97
N ARG A 78 13.01 2.96 18.71
CA ARG A 78 13.57 1.85 19.47
C ARG A 78 14.07 2.27 20.86
N ALA A 79 14.32 3.56 21.09
CA ALA A 79 14.75 4.06 22.39
C ALA A 79 13.58 4.04 23.39
N HIS A 80 12.38 4.37 22.93
CA HIS A 80 11.17 4.42 23.76
C HIS A 80 10.22 3.24 23.56
N ALA A 81 10.62 2.25 22.75
CA ALA A 81 9.81 1.08 22.40
C ALA A 81 8.44 1.47 21.83
N GLN A 82 8.46 2.24 20.74
CA GLN A 82 7.26 2.75 20.09
C GLN A 82 7.28 2.55 18.58
N VAL A 83 6.09 2.34 18.02
CA VAL A 83 5.80 2.55 16.60
C VAL A 83 5.30 3.97 16.42
N VAL A 84 5.85 4.68 15.44
CA VAL A 84 5.57 6.10 15.19
C VAL A 84 4.92 6.23 13.81
N LEU A 85 3.75 6.86 13.78
CA LEU A 85 3.08 7.28 12.56
C LEU A 85 3.12 8.81 12.49
N GLU A 86 3.69 9.33 11.41
CA GLU A 86 3.83 10.76 11.19
C GLU A 86 3.02 11.14 9.95
N SER A 87 2.11 12.10 10.11
CA SER A 87 1.31 12.66 9.03
C SER A 87 1.72 14.12 8.81
N VAL A 88 2.05 14.48 7.57
CA VAL A 88 2.21 15.87 7.14
C VAL A 88 0.96 16.25 6.36
N ILE A 89 0.23 17.26 6.84
CA ILE A 89 -1.00 17.76 6.23
C ILE A 89 -0.91 19.28 6.19
N ASN A 90 -1.01 19.88 4.99
CA ASN A 90 -0.90 21.32 4.79
C ASN A 90 0.37 21.94 5.42
N GLY A 91 1.49 21.19 5.41
CA GLY A 91 2.75 21.61 6.02
C GLY A 91 2.84 21.41 7.54
N GLU A 92 1.75 21.05 8.21
CA GLU A 92 1.74 20.71 9.63
C GLU A 92 2.09 19.24 9.83
N THR A 93 2.99 18.95 10.77
CA THR A 93 3.42 17.59 11.10
C THR A 93 2.74 17.12 12.37
N VAL A 94 1.90 16.10 12.25
CA VAL A 94 1.25 15.42 13.37
C VAL A 94 1.95 14.08 13.60
N THR A 95 2.48 13.89 14.79
CA THR A 95 3.15 12.64 15.18
C THR A 95 2.29 11.89 16.20
N GLN A 96 2.00 10.63 15.91
CA GLN A 96 1.26 9.74 16.79
C GLN A 96 2.09 8.50 17.10
N LYS A 97 1.97 8.00 18.32
CA LYS A 97 2.87 6.97 18.85
C LYS A 97 2.08 5.87 19.54
N VAL A 98 2.44 4.62 19.26
CA VAL A 98 1.88 3.43 19.90
C VAL A 98 2.99 2.72 20.65
N ARG A 99 2.74 2.40 21.93
CA ARG A 99 3.69 1.61 22.72
C ARG A 99 3.81 0.22 22.13
N ALA A 100 5.03 -0.19 21.83
CA ALA A 100 5.36 -1.47 21.25
C ALA A 100 6.60 -2.06 21.94
N PRO A 101 6.42 -2.72 23.11
CA PRO A 101 7.53 -3.29 23.89
C PRO A 101 8.51 -4.20 23.12
N PRO A 102 8.11 -4.94 22.05
CA PRO A 102 9.05 -5.72 21.25
C PRO A 102 10.04 -4.87 20.41
N VAL A 103 9.76 -3.59 20.18
CA VAL A 103 10.61 -2.67 19.40
C VAL A 103 11.75 -2.16 20.27
N LYS A 104 12.90 -2.85 20.28
CA LYS A 104 14.06 -2.51 21.13
C LYS A 104 15.31 -2.14 20.31
N PRO A 105 16.33 -1.46 20.89
CA PRO A 105 17.48 -0.94 20.15
C PRO A 105 18.29 -1.97 19.36
N ARG A 106 18.35 -3.22 19.82
CA ARG A 106 19.21 -4.27 19.23
C ARG A 106 18.44 -5.52 18.79
N VAL A 107 17.11 -5.45 18.78
CA VAL A 107 16.25 -6.61 18.53
C VAL A 107 15.66 -6.51 17.13
N VAL A 108 15.70 -7.61 16.38
CA VAL A 108 15.00 -7.70 15.10
C VAL A 108 13.49 -7.78 15.37
N VAL A 109 12.72 -6.93 14.69
CA VAL A 109 11.26 -7.05 14.66
C VAL A 109 10.93 -8.03 13.52
N ARG A 110 10.37 -9.19 13.87
CA ARG A 110 10.12 -10.29 12.92
C ARG A 110 9.03 -9.92 11.93
N SER A 111 7.93 -9.38 12.45
CA SER A 111 6.80 -8.88 11.66
C SER A 111 6.28 -7.57 12.24
N LEU A 112 5.93 -6.64 11.37
CA LEU A 112 5.18 -5.42 11.70
C LEU A 112 4.08 -5.27 10.66
N VAL A 113 2.84 -5.11 11.11
CA VAL A 113 1.68 -4.90 10.24
C VAL A 113 0.93 -3.67 10.72
N VAL A 114 0.55 -2.81 9.79
CA VAL A 114 -0.32 -1.66 10.04
C VAL A 114 -1.52 -1.79 9.10
N GLU A 115 -2.68 -2.12 9.65
CA GLU A 115 -3.95 -2.11 8.92
C GLU A 115 -4.60 -0.74 9.08
N ILE A 116 -4.94 -0.10 7.98
CA ILE A 116 -5.59 1.20 7.95
C ILE A 116 -7.00 1.01 7.40
N ASN A 117 -8.01 1.25 8.24
CA ASN A 117 -9.38 1.42 7.78
C ASN A 117 -9.51 2.82 7.18
N GLN A 118 -9.72 2.88 5.88
CA GLN A 118 -9.73 4.13 5.13
C GLN A 118 -11.02 4.94 5.32
N GLY A 119 -12.09 4.35 5.86
CA GLY A 119 -13.36 5.04 6.13
C GLY A 119 -13.38 5.72 7.50
N SER A 120 -12.78 5.11 8.52
CA SER A 120 -12.67 5.69 9.86
C SER A 120 -11.31 6.35 10.14
N ALA A 121 -10.38 6.29 9.19
CA ALA A 121 -8.98 6.66 9.36
C ALA A 121 -8.28 5.96 10.55
N LEU A 122 -8.77 4.79 10.96
CA LEU A 122 -8.21 4.03 12.09
C LEU A 122 -7.05 3.14 11.61
N ALA A 123 -5.86 3.38 12.14
CA ALA A 123 -4.70 2.51 11.95
C ALA A 123 -4.53 1.56 13.14
N THR A 124 -4.49 0.26 12.89
CA THR A 124 -4.28 -0.81 13.88
C THR A 124 -2.92 -1.45 13.67
N ILE A 125 -2.11 -1.49 14.73
CA ILE A 125 -0.70 -1.86 14.67
C ILE A 125 -0.49 -3.24 15.32
N TYR A 126 0.17 -4.14 14.61
CA TYR A 126 0.60 -5.45 15.09
C TYR A 126 2.12 -5.56 15.01
N VAL A 127 2.76 -6.06 16.06
CA VAL A 127 4.20 -6.29 16.11
C VAL A 127 4.47 -7.71 16.61
N ASN A 128 5.28 -8.46 15.88
CA ASN A 128 5.59 -9.87 16.14
C ASN A 128 4.31 -10.67 16.43
N CYS A 129 3.31 -10.55 15.55
CA CYS A 129 2.02 -11.24 15.64
C CYS A 129 1.12 -10.83 16.81
N ARG A 130 1.42 -9.73 17.50
CA ARG A 130 0.61 -9.24 18.64
C ARG A 130 0.03 -7.86 18.34
N LEU A 131 -1.23 -7.65 18.69
CA LEU A 131 -1.87 -6.34 18.64
C LEU A 131 -1.21 -5.40 19.66
N MET A 132 -0.71 -4.26 19.20
CA MET A 132 -0.11 -3.22 20.05
C MET A 132 -1.10 -2.10 20.40
N GLY A 133 -2.05 -1.83 19.50
CA GLY A 133 -3.08 -0.81 19.69
C GLY A 133 -3.54 -0.21 18.36
N SER A 134 -4.43 0.78 18.46
CA SER A 134 -4.96 1.51 17.31
C SER A 134 -4.92 3.01 17.55
N ILE A 135 -4.78 3.78 16.47
CA ILE A 135 -4.77 5.25 16.49
C ILE A 135 -5.59 5.80 15.33
N HIS A 136 -6.29 6.91 15.56
CA HIS A 136 -6.98 7.62 14.49
C HIS A 136 -6.01 8.55 13.79
N LEU A 137 -5.73 8.27 12.51
CA LEU A 137 -4.94 9.15 11.67
C LEU A 137 -5.70 10.47 11.46
N PRO A 138 -5.00 11.62 11.36
CA PRO A 138 -5.66 12.88 11.07
C PRO A 138 -6.39 12.87 9.72
N LYS A 139 -5.91 12.05 8.76
CA LYS A 139 -6.51 11.85 7.45
C LYS A 139 -6.14 10.46 6.92
N ALA A 140 -7.09 9.75 6.31
CA ALA A 140 -6.79 8.45 5.70
C ALA A 140 -5.97 8.61 4.41
N PRO A 141 -5.16 7.62 4.01
CA PRO A 141 -4.39 7.65 2.76
C PRO A 141 -5.26 8.00 1.53
N ARG A 142 -6.46 7.43 1.42
CA ARG A 142 -7.45 7.71 0.36
C ARG A 142 -7.79 9.19 0.29
N ASP A 143 -8.10 9.80 1.43
CA ASP A 143 -8.45 11.22 1.46
C ASP A 143 -7.24 12.12 1.21
N MET A 144 -6.03 11.69 1.60
CA MET A 144 -4.77 12.39 1.28
C MET A 144 -4.51 12.38 -0.23
N ALA A 145 -4.89 11.30 -0.93
CA ALA A 145 -4.75 11.18 -2.38
C ALA A 145 -5.84 11.93 -3.17
N ALA A 146 -7.07 12.00 -2.67
CA ALA A 146 -8.23 12.56 -3.38
C ALA A 146 -8.10 14.03 -3.81
N GLN A 147 -7.06 14.75 -3.37
CA GLN A 147 -6.85 16.16 -3.71
C GLN A 147 -6.17 16.37 -5.07
N HIS A 148 -5.36 15.43 -5.58
CA HIS A 148 -4.78 15.48 -6.92
C HIS A 148 -4.40 14.07 -7.40
N ASP A 149 -4.60 13.78 -8.69
CA ASP A 149 -4.77 12.37 -9.11
C ASP A 149 -3.49 11.57 -9.40
N ASP A 150 -2.26 12.16 -9.38
CA ASP A 150 -1.14 11.46 -10.04
C ASP A 150 0.25 11.41 -9.41
N ASP A 151 0.51 11.99 -8.22
CA ASP A 151 1.89 12.02 -7.68
C ASP A 151 2.09 11.24 -6.36
N LEU A 152 1.29 10.20 -6.10
CA LEU A 152 1.62 9.26 -5.03
C LEU A 152 2.98 8.61 -5.31
N ARG A 153 3.89 8.69 -4.34
CA ARG A 153 5.18 7.99 -4.34
C ARG A 153 5.41 7.31 -3.01
N VAL A 154 5.75 6.02 -3.07
CA VAL A 154 6.15 5.27 -1.90
C VAL A 154 7.68 5.23 -1.83
N TYR A 155 8.20 5.65 -0.69
CA TYR A 155 9.61 5.50 -0.34
C TYR A 155 9.74 4.51 0.80
N ARG A 156 10.69 3.58 0.72
CA ARG A 156 10.98 2.63 1.80
C ARG A 156 12.44 2.61 2.16
N GLU A 157 12.78 2.11 3.33
CA GLU A 157 14.17 1.82 3.65
C GLU A 157 14.71 0.65 2.81
N ARG A 158 15.95 0.79 2.32
CA ARG A 158 16.58 -0.19 1.42
C ARG A 158 16.62 -1.62 1.99
N ASN A 159 16.90 -1.75 3.28
CA ASN A 159 17.13 -3.05 3.95
C ASN A 159 15.88 -3.61 4.65
N VAL A 160 14.71 -3.05 4.32
CA VAL A 160 13.44 -3.50 4.87
C VAL A 160 12.63 -4.11 3.74
N GLU A 161 12.18 -5.34 3.97
CA GLU A 161 11.18 -6.00 3.15
C GLU A 161 9.81 -5.46 3.55
N ALA A 162 9.15 -4.79 2.62
CA ALA A 162 7.87 -4.13 2.84
C ALA A 162 6.87 -4.53 1.74
N SER A 163 5.60 -4.65 2.10
CA SER A 163 4.48 -4.79 1.16
C SER A 163 3.40 -3.76 1.44
N VAL A 164 2.62 -3.46 0.40
CA VAL A 164 1.36 -2.72 0.50
C VAL A 164 0.28 -3.59 -0.11
N ASP A 165 -0.65 -4.03 0.71
CA ASP A 165 -1.71 -4.96 0.35
C ASP A 165 -3.09 -4.33 0.60
N TRP A 166 -4.09 -4.85 -0.08
CA TRP A 166 -5.50 -4.45 0.05
C TRP A 166 -6.37 -5.70 -0.15
N ASN A 167 -7.62 -5.65 0.31
CA ASN A 167 -8.58 -6.76 0.23
C ASN A 167 -8.12 -8.09 0.86
N ILE A 168 -7.09 -8.06 1.70
CA ILE A 168 -6.61 -9.20 2.50
C ILE A 168 -7.09 -9.06 3.93
N SER A 169 -7.51 -10.18 4.54
CA SER A 169 -7.77 -10.23 5.97
C SER A 169 -6.44 -10.11 6.73
N VAL A 170 -6.37 -9.27 7.77
CA VAL A 170 -5.17 -9.21 8.63
C VAL A 170 -4.82 -10.57 9.22
N MET A 171 -5.81 -11.39 9.57
CA MET A 171 -5.55 -12.75 10.08
C MET A 171 -4.85 -13.62 9.03
N GLU A 172 -5.31 -13.56 7.78
CA GLU A 172 -4.70 -14.29 6.66
C GLU A 172 -3.28 -13.78 6.38
N LEU A 173 -3.07 -12.46 6.46
CA LEU A 173 -1.73 -11.88 6.30
C LEU A 173 -0.80 -12.29 7.44
N LEU A 174 -1.26 -12.27 8.70
CA LEU A 174 -0.48 -12.70 9.85
C LEU A 174 -0.08 -14.17 9.72
N GLU A 175 -0.98 -15.05 9.29
CA GLU A 175 -0.66 -16.45 9.00
C GLU A 175 0.44 -16.57 7.93
N LYS A 176 0.36 -15.81 6.84
CA LYS A 176 1.41 -15.75 5.80
C LYS A 176 2.76 -15.27 6.35
N LEU A 177 2.74 -14.42 7.37
CA LEU A 177 3.94 -13.94 8.08
C LEU A 177 4.45 -14.91 9.15
N GLY A 178 3.90 -16.14 9.22
CA GLY A 178 4.30 -17.17 10.17
C GLY A 178 3.75 -16.96 11.58
N CYS A 179 2.67 -16.20 11.73
CA CYS A 179 1.96 -16.05 12.99
C CYS A 179 1.01 -17.23 13.20
N PRO A 180 1.05 -17.93 14.35
CA PRO A 180 0.12 -19.01 14.63
C PRO A 180 -1.31 -18.47 14.75
N ALA A 181 -2.28 -19.15 14.11
CA ALA A 181 -3.69 -18.81 14.14
C ALA A 181 -4.33 -19.02 15.52
N ASP A 182 -3.75 -19.94 16.30
CA ASP A 182 -4.17 -20.24 17.66
C ASP A 182 -3.18 -19.61 18.63
N GLY A 183 -3.68 -18.67 19.41
CA GLY A 183 -2.89 -17.95 20.40
C GLY A 183 -2.29 -18.92 21.42
N ASP A 184 -0.97 -19.04 21.42
CA ASP A 184 -0.24 -19.45 22.62
C ASP A 184 -0.58 -18.42 23.71
N THR A 185 -1.58 -18.81 24.48
CA THR A 185 -2.11 -18.15 25.66
C THR A 185 -1.05 -18.29 26.73
N ASN A 186 -0.09 -17.38 26.70
CA ASN A 186 0.72 -16.95 27.85
C ASN A 186 1.63 -15.81 27.37
N GLU A 187 1.08 -14.59 27.33
CA GLU A 187 1.62 -13.45 28.07
C GLU A 187 0.95 -12.15 27.61
N PHE A 188 0.40 -11.43 28.60
CA PHE A 188 -0.14 -10.07 28.59
C PHE A 188 -1.61 -9.90 28.20
N MET A 189 -2.48 -10.16 29.19
CA MET A 189 -3.68 -9.36 29.40
C MET A 189 -3.28 -7.91 29.71
N ALA A 190 -3.77 -6.94 28.94
CA ALA A 190 -4.39 -5.72 29.46
C ALA A 190 -4.96 -4.86 28.32
N GLN A 191 -6.29 -4.69 28.36
CA GLN A 191 -7.09 -3.57 27.84
C GLN A 191 -7.32 -3.47 26.32
N ALA A 192 -8.24 -4.30 25.84
CA ALA A 192 -9.38 -3.84 25.03
C ALA A 192 -10.48 -4.91 25.10
N ASN A 193 -11.27 -4.89 26.17
CA ASN A 193 -12.60 -5.46 26.09
C ASN A 193 -13.39 -4.51 25.19
N GLU A 194 -13.66 -4.91 23.95
CA GLU A 194 -14.99 -4.90 23.34
C GLU A 194 -14.92 -5.16 21.82
N VAL A 195 -15.77 -6.09 21.37
CA VAL A 195 -16.18 -6.38 19.97
C VAL A 195 -15.14 -7.05 19.04
N TYR A 196 -14.82 -8.32 19.32
CA TYR A 196 -14.49 -9.30 18.26
C TYR A 196 -15.57 -10.38 18.21
N THR A 197 -16.78 -10.01 17.79
CA THR A 197 -17.84 -10.97 17.44
C THR A 197 -17.96 -11.05 15.92
N TYR A 198 -17.40 -12.14 15.38
CA TYR A 198 -17.86 -12.87 14.19
C TYR A 198 -18.55 -12.06 13.06
N ARG A 199 -17.78 -11.72 12.02
CA ARG A 199 -18.30 -11.39 10.67
C ARG A 199 -17.94 -12.47 9.64
N ARG A 200 -18.04 -13.75 10.03
CA ARG A 200 -17.78 -14.93 9.19
C ARG A 200 -19.00 -15.36 8.35
N GLY A 201 -19.83 -14.40 7.91
CA GLY A 201 -21.14 -14.71 7.31
C GLY A 201 -21.37 -14.22 5.87
N ASN A 202 -20.70 -13.17 5.39
CA ASN A 202 -21.17 -12.46 4.20
C ASN A 202 -20.19 -12.40 3.02
N LYS A 203 -18.97 -12.94 3.15
CA LYS A 203 -17.96 -12.86 2.07
C LYS A 203 -18.01 -14.04 1.09
N LEU A 204 -18.42 -15.23 1.52
CA LEU A 204 -18.53 -16.41 0.63
C LEU A 204 -19.61 -16.23 -0.45
N VAL A 205 -20.69 -15.50 -0.12
CA VAL A 205 -21.79 -15.21 -1.05
C VAL A 205 -21.38 -14.14 -2.07
N LYS A 206 -20.52 -13.19 -1.69
CA LYS A 206 -20.03 -12.13 -2.59
C LYS A 206 -19.01 -12.66 -3.59
N THR A 207 -18.09 -13.53 -3.15
CA THR A 207 -17.14 -14.21 -4.04
C THR A 207 -17.82 -15.14 -5.04
N LEU A 208 -18.94 -15.77 -4.66
CA LEU A 208 -19.73 -16.59 -5.61
C LEU A 208 -20.48 -15.72 -6.62
N ALA A 209 -20.98 -14.54 -6.23
CA ALA A 209 -21.63 -13.61 -7.17
C ALA A 209 -20.65 -13.02 -8.19
N GLU A 210 -19.44 -12.64 -7.75
CA GLU A 210 -18.39 -12.09 -8.63
C GLU A 210 -17.81 -13.15 -9.59
N LEU A 211 -17.72 -14.42 -9.15
CA LEU A 211 -17.37 -15.54 -10.03
C LEU A 211 -18.47 -15.87 -11.05
N ILE A 212 -19.75 -15.61 -10.74
CA ILE A 212 -20.86 -15.82 -11.68
C ILE A 212 -20.91 -14.70 -12.74
N GLU A 213 -20.56 -13.46 -12.36
CA GLU A 213 -20.53 -12.32 -13.28
C GLU A 213 -19.38 -12.43 -14.30
N THR A 214 -18.17 -12.76 -13.83
CA THR A 214 -17.01 -12.99 -14.72
C THR A 214 -17.20 -14.16 -15.68
N ILE A 215 -17.94 -15.21 -15.30
CA ILE A 215 -18.28 -16.32 -16.20
C ILE A 215 -19.31 -15.88 -17.26
N LYS A 216 -20.24 -14.98 -16.93
CA LYS A 216 -21.23 -14.46 -17.90
C LYS A 216 -20.58 -13.55 -18.94
N ASP A 217 -19.66 -12.68 -18.53
CA ASP A 217 -18.95 -11.80 -19.47
C ASP A 217 -18.05 -12.61 -20.43
N LEU A 218 -17.37 -13.65 -19.93
CA LEU A 218 -16.60 -14.56 -20.79
C LEU A 218 -17.47 -15.40 -21.74
N GLN A 219 -18.71 -15.75 -21.36
CA GLN A 219 -19.64 -16.44 -22.24
C GLN A 219 -20.17 -15.54 -23.37
N ILE A 220 -20.41 -14.26 -23.07
CA ILE A 220 -20.78 -13.26 -24.07
C ILE A 220 -19.63 -13.05 -25.06
N GLU A 221 -18.40 -12.86 -24.57
CA GLU A 221 -17.20 -12.68 -25.41
C GLU A 221 -16.98 -13.86 -26.38
N ILE A 222 -17.16 -15.11 -25.91
CA ILE A 222 -17.04 -16.31 -26.76
C ILE A 222 -18.16 -16.42 -27.80
N GLN A 223 -19.39 -16.00 -27.47
CA GLN A 223 -20.49 -15.99 -28.44
C GLN A 223 -20.27 -14.93 -29.52
N THR A 224 -19.84 -13.73 -29.12
CA THR A 224 -19.51 -12.64 -30.05
C THR A 224 -18.35 -13.03 -30.97
N GLN A 225 -17.28 -13.63 -30.46
CA GLN A 225 -16.17 -14.11 -31.30
C GLN A 225 -16.62 -15.21 -32.28
N ARG A 226 -17.56 -16.09 -31.91
CA ARG A 226 -18.09 -17.10 -32.84
C ARG A 226 -18.91 -16.49 -33.97
N GLU A 227 -19.66 -15.42 -33.70
CA GLU A 227 -20.43 -14.69 -34.71
C GLU A 227 -19.51 -13.91 -35.67
N GLU A 228 -18.49 -13.23 -35.14
CA GLU A 228 -17.49 -12.54 -35.97
C GLU A 228 -16.71 -13.51 -36.86
N THR A 229 -16.33 -14.67 -36.32
CA THR A 229 -15.64 -15.70 -37.11
C THR A 229 -16.55 -16.31 -38.19
N ALA A 230 -17.86 -16.42 -37.94
CA ALA A 230 -18.83 -16.89 -38.92
C ALA A 230 -19.05 -15.86 -40.04
N LEU A 231 -19.17 -14.57 -39.70
CA LEU A 231 -19.26 -13.46 -40.66
C LEU A 231 -18.01 -13.35 -41.54
N LEU A 232 -16.82 -13.45 -40.96
CA LEU A 232 -15.56 -13.45 -41.71
C LEU A 232 -15.48 -14.65 -42.67
N ARG A 233 -15.95 -15.83 -42.24
CA ARG A 233 -15.96 -17.02 -43.09
C ARG A 233 -16.94 -16.90 -44.26
N ASP A 234 -18.11 -16.31 -44.05
CA ASP A 234 -19.08 -16.07 -45.12
C ASP A 234 -18.58 -15.01 -46.12
N ALA A 235 -17.98 -13.93 -45.63
CA ALA A 235 -17.36 -12.90 -46.47
C ALA A 235 -16.22 -13.45 -47.34
N LEU A 236 -15.42 -14.40 -46.82
CA LEU A 236 -14.37 -15.07 -47.59
C LEU A 236 -14.93 -16.07 -48.62
N LEU A 237 -16.02 -16.77 -48.30
CA LEU A 237 -16.65 -17.72 -49.22
C LEU A 237 -17.40 -17.04 -50.38
N ASN A 238 -17.95 -15.84 -50.13
CA ASN A 238 -18.66 -15.04 -51.13
C ASN A 238 -17.78 -13.98 -51.82
N CYS A 239 -16.48 -13.91 -51.48
CA CYS A 239 -15.53 -13.02 -52.13
C CYS A 239 -15.20 -13.49 -53.56
N GLU A 240 -15.73 -12.81 -54.58
CA GLU A 240 -15.45 -13.10 -56.00
C GLU A 240 -13.97 -12.93 -56.38
N ALA A 241 -13.26 -12.01 -55.73
CA ALA A 241 -11.83 -11.76 -55.95
C ALA A 241 -10.90 -12.80 -55.29
N CYS A 242 -11.42 -13.60 -54.37
CA CYS A 242 -10.64 -14.57 -53.57
C CYS A 242 -10.67 -15.99 -54.16
N LYS A 243 -11.42 -16.21 -55.26
CA LYS A 243 -11.47 -17.50 -55.96
C LYS A 243 -10.16 -17.74 -56.74
N PRO A 244 -9.38 -18.78 -56.42
CA PRO A 244 -8.25 -19.15 -57.25
C PRO A 244 -8.77 -19.69 -58.58
N GLY A 245 -8.59 -18.92 -59.67
CA GLY A 245 -8.56 -19.49 -61.02
C GLY A 245 -9.37 -18.85 -62.16
N ARG A 246 -9.42 -17.51 -62.32
CA ARG A 246 -9.82 -16.92 -63.62
C ARG A 246 -9.01 -15.69 -64.07
N LEU A 247 -7.70 -15.70 -63.86
CA LEU A 247 -6.75 -14.92 -64.68
C LEU A 247 -5.84 -15.91 -65.42
N GLY A 248 -6.26 -16.28 -66.63
CA GLY A 248 -5.57 -17.26 -67.46
C GLY A 248 -6.24 -17.45 -68.82
N SER A 249 -6.63 -16.36 -69.48
CA SER A 249 -6.91 -16.35 -70.92
C SER A 249 -5.73 -15.70 -71.64
N HIS A 250 -4.75 -16.53 -71.99
CA HIS A 250 -3.81 -16.26 -73.07
C HIS A 250 -3.90 -17.42 -74.05
N SER A 251 -4.65 -17.21 -75.14
CA SER A 251 -4.54 -17.98 -76.38
C SER A 251 -4.79 -17.02 -77.53
N GLY A 252 -3.79 -16.88 -78.39
CA GLY A 252 -3.80 -15.96 -79.52
C GLY A 252 -4.60 -16.48 -80.71
N ARG A 253 -5.15 -15.54 -81.48
CA ARG A 253 -4.86 -15.28 -82.90
C ARG A 253 -5.67 -14.07 -83.33
#